data_AF-A0A8J3GNC1-F1
#
_entry.id   AF-A0A8J3GNC1-F1
#
_cell.length_a   1.000
_cell.length_b   1.000
_cell.length_c   1.000
_cell.angle_alpha   90.00
_cell.angle_beta   90.00
_cell.angle_gamma   90.00
#
_symmetry.space_group_name_H-M   'P 1'
#
loop_
_entity.id
_entity.type
_entity.pdbx_description
1 polymer ?
#
loop_
_entity_poly.entity_id
_entity_poly.type
_entity_poly.pdbx_seq_one_letter_code
_entity_poly.pdbx_strand_id
1 'polypeptide(L)'
;MTDSTRTASRFHTTVTRRVLGALAALALAGGIAAGPVVAASAATSRTSSSVRTAAAGAADFVAALDPAQVAALFDGVPNIPGTGLRLGDLTAEQRDAAFTLLRSLLSAEAWAQLAELLAADAELDAAAGGGSEWSADDYRIALFGEPDGDYVLQFSTADVVLSAIRQGDAIDVRPDVVA
;
A
#
# COMPACT_ATOMS: atom_id res chain seq x y z
N MET A 1 -34.73 -27.70 35.98
CA MET A 1 -35.70 -27.94 34.89
C MET A 1 -35.74 -26.67 34.05
N THR A 2 -35.22 -26.74 32.82
CA THR A 2 -35.54 -25.94 31.60
C THR A 2 -35.56 -24.41 31.69
N ASP A 3 -35.16 -23.60 30.71
CA ASP A 3 -34.53 -23.71 29.39
C ASP A 3 -34.47 -22.24 28.94
N SER A 4 -33.31 -21.72 28.56
CA SER A 4 -33.19 -20.39 27.90
C SER A 4 -32.02 -20.39 26.92
N THR A 5 -31.84 -21.50 26.19
CA THR A 5 -31.03 -21.53 24.97
C THR A 5 -31.91 -21.21 23.78
N ARG A 6 -32.30 -19.95 23.56
CA ARG A 6 -33.02 -19.60 22.31
C ARG A 6 -33.09 -18.11 21.92
N THR A 7 -32.03 -17.33 22.10
CA THR A 7 -32.00 -15.94 21.54
C THR A 7 -30.62 -15.52 20.98
N ALA A 8 -29.73 -16.45 20.65
CA ALA A 8 -28.40 -16.12 20.10
C ALA A 8 -28.20 -16.53 18.63
N SER A 9 -29.25 -16.93 17.91
CA SER A 9 -29.13 -17.63 16.61
C SER A 9 -29.73 -16.88 15.41
N ARG A 10 -29.74 -15.53 15.41
CA ARG A 10 -30.29 -14.76 14.27
C ARG A 10 -29.51 -13.53 13.81
N PHE A 11 -28.29 -13.30 14.30
CA PHE A 11 -27.41 -12.25 13.77
C PHE A 11 -26.10 -12.78 13.18
N HIS A 12 -25.91 -14.10 13.16
CA HIS A 12 -24.67 -14.75 12.71
C HIS A 12 -24.86 -15.55 11.40
N THR A 13 -25.73 -15.08 10.51
CA THR A 13 -26.00 -15.75 9.22
C THR A 13 -26.26 -14.76 8.07
N THR A 14 -25.79 -13.52 8.19
CA THR A 14 -25.85 -12.53 7.10
C THR A 14 -24.49 -11.93 6.75
N VAL A 15 -23.41 -12.38 7.39
CA VAL A 15 -22.04 -11.92 7.11
C VAL A 15 -21.28 -12.89 6.20
N THR A 16 -21.72 -14.15 6.10
CA THR A 16 -21.01 -15.20 5.33
C THR A 16 -21.39 -15.29 3.85
N ARG A 17 -22.18 -14.34 3.31
CA ARG A 17 -22.64 -14.40 1.91
C ARG A 17 -22.34 -13.18 1.03
N ARG A 18 -21.58 -12.19 1.54
CA ARG A 18 -21.10 -11.06 0.71
C ARG A 18 -19.62 -11.08 0.39
N VAL A 19 -18.87 -12.09 0.84
CA VAL A 19 -17.47 -12.33 0.45
C VAL A 19 -17.35 -13.21 -0.80
N LEU A 20 -18.45 -13.79 -1.31
CA LEU A 20 -18.45 -14.57 -2.56
C LEU A 20 -19.09 -13.85 -3.76
N GLY A 21 -19.54 -12.60 -3.61
CA GLY A 21 -20.29 -11.89 -4.66
C GLY A 21 -19.45 -11.06 -5.63
N ALA A 22 -18.25 -10.63 -5.24
CA ALA A 22 -17.41 -9.74 -6.05
C ALA A 22 -16.25 -10.47 -6.77
N LEU A 23 -16.08 -11.78 -6.55
CA LEU A 23 -15.09 -12.61 -7.28
C LEU A 23 -15.66 -13.27 -8.55
N ALA A 24 -16.91 -12.99 -8.93
CA ALA A 24 -17.58 -13.64 -10.07
C ALA A 24 -17.76 -12.76 -11.32
N ALA A 25 -17.29 -11.51 -11.32
CA ALA A 25 -17.45 -10.59 -12.45
C ALA A 25 -16.18 -10.33 -13.28
N LEU A 26 -15.05 -10.99 -12.97
CA LEU A 26 -13.83 -10.91 -13.79
C LEU A 26 -13.35 -12.30 -14.24
N ALA A 27 -14.28 -13.11 -14.73
CA ALA A 27 -14.00 -14.43 -15.33
C ALA A 27 -14.25 -14.46 -16.84
N LEU A 28 -14.21 -13.32 -17.54
CA LEU A 28 -14.43 -13.26 -19.00
C LEU A 28 -13.26 -12.74 -19.84
N ALA A 29 -12.09 -12.47 -19.25
CA ALA A 29 -10.87 -12.26 -20.03
C ALA A 29 -9.62 -12.63 -19.22
N GLY A 30 -9.11 -13.86 -19.41
CA GLY A 30 -7.82 -14.29 -18.88
C GLY A 30 -7.90 -14.97 -17.52
N GLY A 31 -7.71 -16.29 -17.50
CA GLY A 31 -7.79 -17.09 -16.27
C GLY A 31 -6.74 -16.69 -15.24
N ILE A 32 -7.20 -16.40 -14.02
CA ILE A 32 -6.36 -16.26 -12.84
C ILE A 32 -6.86 -17.29 -11.83
N ALA A 33 -6.02 -18.28 -11.54
CA ALA A 33 -6.26 -19.21 -10.45
C ALA A 33 -6.24 -18.42 -9.13
N ALA A 34 -7.29 -18.55 -8.33
CA ALA A 34 -7.34 -18.05 -6.96
C ALA A 34 -6.28 -18.76 -6.10
N GLY A 35 -5.06 -18.24 -6.11
CA GLY A 35 -3.99 -18.61 -5.20
C GLY A 35 -4.02 -17.72 -3.94
N PRO A 36 -3.46 -18.19 -2.81
CA PRO A 36 -3.32 -17.35 -1.63
C PRO A 36 -2.50 -16.10 -2.00
N VAL A 37 -2.90 -14.92 -1.48
CA VAL A 37 -2.03 -13.74 -1.46
C VAL A 37 -0.78 -14.11 -0.66
N VAL A 38 0.25 -14.56 -1.39
CA VAL A 38 1.56 -14.82 -0.83
C VAL A 38 2.12 -13.47 -0.43
N ALA A 39 2.31 -13.26 0.87
CA ALA A 39 3.14 -12.19 1.40
C ALA A 39 4.50 -12.28 0.69
N ALA A 40 4.74 -11.38 -0.25
CA ALA A 40 5.98 -11.31 -1.00
C ALA A 40 7.08 -10.75 -0.10
N SER A 41 7.58 -11.57 0.82
CA SER A 41 8.84 -11.32 1.50
C SER A 41 9.99 -11.67 0.54
N ALA A 42 10.12 -10.88 -0.53
CA ALA A 42 11.31 -10.91 -1.36
C ALA A 42 12.34 -9.98 -0.72
N ALA A 43 13.02 -10.47 0.33
CA ALA A 43 14.34 -9.96 0.69
C ALA A 43 15.31 -10.33 -0.44
N THR A 44 15.16 -9.68 -1.59
CA THR A 44 16.12 -9.72 -2.68
C THR A 44 17.34 -8.99 -2.18
N SER A 45 18.48 -9.68 -2.07
CA SER A 45 19.78 -9.01 -1.91
C SER A 45 19.99 -8.11 -3.13
N ARG A 46 19.62 -6.84 -3.01
CA ARG A 46 19.71 -5.89 -4.10
C ARG A 46 21.17 -5.51 -4.30
N THR A 47 21.59 -5.50 -5.55
CA THR A 47 22.90 -5.00 -5.95
C THR A 47 23.05 -3.54 -5.50
N SER A 48 24.25 -3.10 -5.14
CA SER A 48 24.53 -1.72 -4.71
C SER A 48 24.05 -0.63 -5.70
N SER A 49 23.83 -0.99 -6.97
CA SER A 49 23.22 -0.09 -7.97
C SER A 49 21.77 0.26 -7.63
N SER A 50 20.94 -0.74 -7.30
CA SER A 50 19.53 -0.51 -6.95
C SER A 50 19.39 0.26 -5.64
N VAL A 51 20.33 0.07 -4.71
CA VAL A 51 20.36 0.80 -3.42
C VAL A 51 20.72 2.27 -3.59
N ARG A 52 21.61 2.59 -4.54
CA ARG A 52 21.88 3.98 -4.94
C ARG A 52 20.72 4.61 -5.69
N THR A 53 20.06 3.86 -6.58
CA THR A 53 18.86 4.32 -7.28
C THR A 53 17.73 4.65 -6.31
N ALA A 54 17.55 3.84 -5.25
CA ALA A 54 16.54 4.10 -4.23
C ALA A 54 16.83 5.35 -3.39
N ALA A 55 18.09 5.57 -2.97
CA ALA A 55 18.47 6.81 -2.29
C ALA A 55 18.27 8.05 -3.17
N ALA A 56 18.75 8.02 -4.41
CA ALA A 56 18.55 9.11 -5.35
C ALA A 56 17.06 9.38 -5.59
N GLY A 57 16.26 8.33 -5.77
CA GLY A 57 14.82 8.46 -5.93
C GLY A 57 14.11 9.05 -4.71
N ALA A 58 14.59 8.75 -3.50
CA ALA A 58 14.03 9.32 -2.27
C ALA A 58 14.36 10.81 -2.15
N ALA A 59 15.60 11.19 -2.44
CA ALA A 59 16.04 12.58 -2.48
C ALA A 59 15.30 13.39 -3.55
N ASP A 60 15.20 12.85 -4.76
CA ASP A 60 14.50 13.47 -5.89
C ASP A 60 13.01 13.65 -5.57
N PHE A 61 12.38 12.65 -4.93
CA PHE A 61 10.99 12.76 -4.48
C PHE A 61 10.83 13.90 -3.47
N VAL A 62 11.66 13.95 -2.42
CA VAL A 62 11.61 15.02 -1.42
C VAL A 62 11.86 16.39 -2.05
N ALA A 63 12.78 16.50 -3.00
CA ALA A 63 13.10 17.74 -3.70
C ALA A 63 11.95 18.24 -4.60
N ALA A 64 11.06 17.35 -5.05
CA ALA A 64 9.89 17.70 -5.85
C ALA A 64 8.71 18.21 -5.02
N LEU A 65 8.74 18.06 -3.69
CA LEU A 65 7.66 18.45 -2.79
C LEU A 65 7.77 19.91 -2.34
N ASP A 66 6.63 20.52 -2.05
CA ASP A 66 6.59 21.80 -1.36
C ASP A 66 6.83 21.63 0.16
N PRO A 67 7.15 22.70 0.91
CA PRO A 67 7.47 22.59 2.33
C PRO A 67 6.37 21.98 3.21
N ALA A 68 5.10 22.18 2.89
CA ALA A 68 3.99 21.60 3.66
C ALA A 68 3.88 20.09 3.38
N GLN A 69 4.06 19.69 2.12
CA GLN A 69 4.12 18.28 1.73
C GLN A 69 5.32 17.57 2.35
N VAL A 70 6.50 18.21 2.39
CA VAL A 70 7.68 17.67 3.09
C VAL A 70 7.37 17.49 4.58
N ALA A 71 6.78 18.49 5.24
CA ALA A 71 6.40 18.35 6.64
C ALA A 71 5.44 17.16 6.86
N ALA A 72 4.41 17.02 6.02
CA ALA A 72 3.46 15.91 6.11
C ALA A 72 4.12 14.54 5.85
N LEU A 73 5.09 14.46 4.94
CA LEU A 73 5.84 13.23 4.67
C LEU A 73 6.60 12.72 5.90
N PHE A 74 7.16 13.62 6.71
CA PHE A 74 7.94 13.30 7.90
C PHE A 74 7.12 13.26 9.21
N ASP A 75 5.87 13.74 9.21
CA ASP A 75 4.95 13.70 10.36
C ASP A 75 4.20 12.36 10.50
N GLY A 76 4.56 11.36 9.69
CA GLY A 76 4.03 10.00 9.83
C GLY A 76 4.30 9.42 11.22
N VAL A 77 3.54 8.39 11.61
CA VAL A 77 3.77 7.64 12.83
C VAL A 77 4.18 6.21 12.46
N PRO A 78 5.39 5.74 12.86
CA PRO A 78 5.87 4.43 12.46
C PRO A 78 4.92 3.31 12.86
N ASN A 79 4.65 2.38 11.94
CA ASN A 79 3.75 1.24 12.11
C ASN A 79 2.28 1.61 12.40
N ILE A 80 1.90 2.87 12.21
CA ILE A 80 0.50 3.30 12.25
C ILE A 80 0.05 3.59 10.81
N PRO A 81 -0.93 2.82 10.28
CA PRO A 81 -1.46 3.03 8.94
C PRO A 81 -2.11 4.40 8.78
N GLY A 82 -2.20 4.88 7.53
CA GLY A 82 -2.93 6.09 7.22
C GLY A 82 -2.31 7.39 7.76
N THR A 83 -1.03 7.36 8.12
CA THR A 83 -0.25 8.55 8.51
C THR A 83 0.71 8.96 7.40
N GLY A 84 1.15 10.21 7.40
CA GLY A 84 2.03 10.77 6.35
C GLY A 84 1.29 11.53 5.24
N LEU A 85 2.02 11.77 4.15
CA LEU A 85 1.56 12.52 2.98
C LEU A 85 0.62 11.69 2.11
N ARG A 86 -0.57 12.20 1.84
CA ARG A 86 -1.60 11.54 1.02
C ARG A 86 -1.28 11.68 -0.48
N LEU A 87 -1.46 10.60 -1.24
CA LEU A 87 -1.22 10.59 -2.69
C LEU A 87 -2.15 11.57 -3.42
N GLY A 88 -3.38 11.75 -2.92
CA GLY A 88 -4.34 12.75 -3.41
C GLY A 88 -3.88 14.21 -3.28
N ASP A 89 -2.92 14.48 -2.40
CA ASP A 89 -2.39 15.84 -2.18
C ASP A 89 -1.15 16.12 -3.06
N LEU A 90 -0.72 15.14 -3.88
CA LEU A 90 0.39 15.26 -4.82
C LEU A 90 -0.10 15.73 -6.21
N THR A 91 0.73 16.49 -6.91
CA THR A 91 0.55 16.69 -8.36
C THR A 91 0.82 15.39 -9.12
N ALA A 92 0.45 15.36 -10.41
CA ALA A 92 0.72 14.20 -11.26
C ALA A 92 2.22 13.87 -11.33
N GLU A 93 3.08 14.89 -11.44
CA GLU A 93 4.53 14.75 -11.50
C GLU A 93 5.09 14.25 -10.16
N GLN A 94 4.62 14.79 -9.04
CA GLN A 94 5.04 14.34 -7.71
C GLN A 94 4.61 12.90 -7.44
N ARG A 95 3.42 12.52 -7.91
CA ARG A 95 2.91 11.15 -7.81
C ARG A 95 3.72 10.16 -8.65
N ASP A 96 4.12 10.54 -9.86
CA ASP A 96 5.01 9.71 -10.68
C ASP A 96 6.40 9.55 -10.05
N ALA A 97 6.93 10.60 -9.40
CA ALA A 97 8.16 10.52 -8.62
C ALA A 97 8.02 9.54 -7.44
N ALA A 98 6.89 9.59 -6.71
CA ALA A 98 6.58 8.64 -5.64
C ALA A 98 6.54 7.18 -6.15
N PHE A 99 5.87 6.94 -7.28
CA PHE A 99 5.81 5.61 -7.88
C PHE A 99 7.17 5.14 -8.42
N THR A 100 7.99 6.04 -8.93
CA THR A 100 9.37 5.75 -9.34
C THR A 100 10.22 5.32 -8.14
N LEU A 101 10.09 6.01 -7.01
CA LEU A 101 10.71 5.62 -5.75
C LEU A 101 10.23 4.22 -5.31
N LEU A 102 8.92 3.97 -5.29
CA LEU A 102 8.37 2.66 -4.93
C LEU A 102 8.86 1.53 -5.85
N ARG A 103 8.94 1.75 -7.17
CA ARG A 103 9.51 0.79 -8.13
C ARG A 103 10.98 0.48 -7.84
N SER A 104 11.77 1.48 -7.44
CA SER A 104 13.16 1.27 -7.05
C SER A 104 13.28 0.47 -5.73
N LEU A 105 12.24 0.58 -4.89
CA LEU A 105 12.14 -0.05 -3.59
C LEU A 105 11.49 -1.42 -3.61
N LEU A 106 10.91 -1.89 -4.71
CA LEU A 106 10.20 -3.16 -4.80
C LEU A 106 10.81 -4.08 -5.85
N SER A 107 10.52 -5.38 -5.76
CA SER A 107 10.75 -6.28 -6.91
C SER A 107 9.73 -5.97 -8.01
N ALA A 108 9.99 -6.43 -9.23
CA ALA A 108 9.06 -6.24 -10.35
C ALA A 108 7.68 -6.86 -10.06
N GLU A 109 7.66 -8.02 -9.41
CA GLU A 109 6.46 -8.74 -9.00
C GLU A 109 5.70 -7.99 -7.91
N ALA A 110 6.40 -7.54 -6.86
CA ALA A 110 5.77 -6.78 -5.78
C ALA A 110 5.20 -5.44 -6.27
N TRP A 111 5.89 -4.78 -7.20
CA TRP A 111 5.36 -3.60 -7.86
C TRP A 111 4.11 -3.91 -8.70
N ALA A 112 4.12 -5.00 -9.48
CA ALA A 112 2.96 -5.38 -10.29
C ALA A 112 1.72 -5.63 -9.42
N GLN A 113 1.88 -6.31 -8.28
CA GLN A 113 0.80 -6.54 -7.33
C GLN A 113 0.27 -5.23 -6.72
N LEU A 114 1.16 -4.31 -6.34
CA LEU A 114 0.75 -3.00 -5.82
C LEU A 114 0.00 -2.18 -6.87
N ALA A 115 0.48 -2.20 -8.13
CA ALA A 115 -0.18 -1.50 -9.22
C ALA A 115 -1.57 -2.08 -9.54
N GLU A 116 -1.73 -3.40 -9.46
CA GLU A 116 -3.04 -4.05 -9.60
C GLU A 116 -4.00 -3.66 -8.47
N LEU A 117 -3.51 -3.56 -7.23
CA LEU A 117 -4.32 -3.11 -6.09
C LEU A 117 -4.79 -1.66 -6.28
N LEU A 118 -3.89 -0.74 -6.62
CA LEU A 118 -4.22 0.67 -6.89
C LEU A 118 -5.24 0.81 -8.03
N ALA A 119 -5.10 0.00 -9.09
CA ALA A 119 -6.04 0.01 -10.20
C ALA A 119 -7.42 -0.56 -9.81
N ALA A 120 -7.44 -1.63 -9.02
CA ALA A 120 -8.70 -2.20 -8.51
C ALA A 120 -9.45 -1.22 -7.63
N ASP A 121 -8.75 -0.52 -6.73
CA ASP A 121 -9.30 0.54 -5.89
C ASP A 121 -9.89 1.68 -6.72
N ALA A 122 -9.15 2.17 -7.72
CA ALA A 122 -9.66 3.22 -8.63
C ALA A 122 -10.93 2.80 -9.40
N GLU A 123 -11.03 1.54 -9.85
CA GLU A 123 -12.25 1.01 -10.48
C GLU A 123 -13.42 0.91 -9.50
N LEU A 124 -13.16 0.49 -8.25
CA LEU A 124 -14.19 0.46 -7.20
C LEU A 124 -14.69 1.87 -6.87
N ASP A 125 -13.79 2.84 -6.79
CA ASP A 125 -14.15 4.24 -6.57
C ASP A 125 -15.02 4.80 -7.69
N ALA A 126 -14.62 4.54 -8.94
CA ALA A 126 -15.40 4.93 -10.12
C ALA A 126 -16.79 4.27 -10.13
N ALA A 127 -16.88 2.98 -9.79
CA ALA A 127 -18.15 2.25 -9.70
C ALA A 127 -19.06 2.77 -8.58
N ALA A 128 -18.49 3.31 -7.50
CA ALA A 128 -19.21 3.93 -6.40
C ALA A 128 -19.66 5.38 -6.70
N GLY A 129 -19.25 5.95 -7.84
CA GLY A 129 -19.56 7.34 -8.22
C GLY A 129 -18.52 8.37 -7.76
N GLY A 130 -17.35 7.91 -7.29
CA GLY A 130 -16.22 8.72 -6.83
C GLY A 130 -16.30 9.15 -5.36
N GLY A 131 -15.13 9.31 -4.73
CA GLY A 131 -15.00 9.78 -3.34
C GLY A 131 -15.39 8.74 -2.28
N SER A 132 -15.25 7.46 -2.62
CA SER A 132 -15.49 6.33 -1.74
C SER A 132 -14.25 5.96 -0.90
N GLU A 133 -14.40 4.96 -0.02
CA GLU A 133 -13.30 4.40 0.77
C GLU A 133 -12.24 3.65 -0.06
N TRP A 134 -12.51 3.40 -1.35
CA TRP A 134 -11.60 2.72 -2.27
C TRP A 134 -10.79 3.71 -3.12
N SER A 135 -10.64 4.96 -2.71
CA SER A 135 -9.90 5.93 -3.51
C SER A 135 -8.40 5.63 -3.50
N ALA A 136 -7.80 5.45 -4.68
CA ALA A 136 -6.34 5.35 -4.82
C ALA A 136 -5.60 6.62 -4.32
N ASP A 137 -6.31 7.74 -4.18
CA ASP A 137 -5.77 8.96 -3.57
C ASP A 137 -5.60 8.86 -2.05
N ASP A 138 -6.25 7.91 -1.36
CA ASP A 138 -6.18 7.74 0.10
C ASP A 138 -4.93 7.02 0.59
N TYR A 139 -4.16 6.45 -0.32
CA TYR A 139 -2.84 5.93 -0.02
C TYR A 139 -1.93 7.03 0.49
N ARG A 140 -1.10 6.70 1.48
CA ARG A 140 -0.19 7.60 2.15
C ARG A 140 1.23 7.10 2.14
N ILE A 141 2.16 8.05 2.07
CA ILE A 141 3.60 7.84 2.13
C ILE A 141 4.14 8.57 3.37
N ALA A 142 4.85 7.85 4.22
CA ALA A 142 5.64 8.41 5.29
C ALA A 142 7.11 8.02 5.10
N LEU A 143 8.02 8.94 5.41
CA LEU A 143 9.45 8.71 5.38
C LEU A 143 10.05 9.01 6.75
N PHE A 144 10.84 8.06 7.26
CA PHE A 144 11.50 8.16 8.55
C PHE A 144 13.00 8.05 8.36
N GLY A 145 13.77 9.03 8.82
CA GLY A 145 15.23 9.07 8.66
C GLY A 145 15.68 10.04 7.57
N GLU A 146 16.80 9.73 6.92
CA GLU A 146 17.45 10.61 5.93
C GLU A 146 17.24 10.04 4.52
N PRO A 147 16.60 10.76 3.58
CA PRO A 147 16.37 10.28 2.21
C PRO A 147 17.65 9.86 1.46
N ASP A 148 18.75 10.60 1.67
CA ASP A 148 20.07 10.29 1.10
C ASP A 148 20.85 9.23 1.90
N GLY A 149 20.33 8.86 3.07
CA GLY A 149 20.96 7.97 4.04
C GLY A 149 20.07 6.79 4.42
N ASP A 150 20.11 6.41 5.69
CA ASP A 150 19.26 5.34 6.18
C ASP A 150 17.84 5.87 6.40
N TYR A 151 16.87 5.16 5.83
CA TYR A 151 15.46 5.52 5.96
C TYR A 151 14.53 4.31 6.01
N VAL A 152 13.34 4.54 6.55
CA VAL A 152 12.19 3.65 6.40
C VAL A 152 11.12 4.41 5.63
N LEU A 153 10.67 3.85 4.52
CA LEU A 153 9.51 4.32 3.78
C LEU A 153 8.32 3.44 4.15
N GLN A 154 7.22 4.06 4.55
CA GLN A 154 5.95 3.38 4.81
C GLN A 154 4.93 3.85 3.77
N PHE A 155 4.39 2.91 3.01
CA PHE A 155 3.31 3.12 2.07
C PHE A 155 2.06 2.43 2.62
N SER A 156 0.97 3.15 2.85
CA SER A 156 -0.17 2.57 3.55
C SER A 156 -1.53 3.15 3.18
N THR A 157 -2.56 2.34 3.38
CA THR A 157 -3.95 2.79 3.55
C THR A 157 -4.33 2.65 5.03
N ALA A 158 -5.61 2.73 5.38
CA ALA A 158 -6.08 2.38 6.72
C ALA A 158 -5.90 0.88 7.04
N ASP A 159 -5.91 0.02 6.00
CA ASP A 159 -6.00 -1.45 6.16
C ASP A 159 -4.71 -2.18 5.74
N VAL A 160 -3.84 -1.54 4.96
CA VAL A 160 -2.63 -2.16 4.40
C VAL A 160 -1.40 -1.30 4.71
N VAL A 161 -0.30 -1.95 5.10
CA VAL A 161 0.99 -1.28 5.29
C VAL A 161 2.09 -2.03 4.53
N LEU A 162 2.86 -1.30 3.76
CA LEU A 162 4.07 -1.76 3.10
C LEU A 162 5.24 -0.91 3.61
N SER A 163 6.20 -1.56 4.27
CA SER A 163 7.39 -0.89 4.79
C SER A 163 8.62 -1.31 4.00
N ALA A 164 9.43 -0.35 3.57
CA ALA A 164 10.72 -0.57 2.93
C ALA A 164 11.82 0.12 3.75
N ILE A 165 12.81 -0.64 4.18
CA ILE A 165 13.92 -0.18 5.02
C ILE A 165 15.17 -0.13 4.13
N ARG A 166 15.77 1.04 3.99
CA ARG A 166 17.11 1.20 3.42
C ARG A 166 18.11 1.36 4.57
N GLN A 167 19.13 0.52 4.59
CA GLN A 167 20.21 0.62 5.56
C GLN A 167 21.55 0.38 4.86
N GLY A 168 22.37 1.42 4.75
CA GLY A 168 23.63 1.40 4.00
C GLY A 168 23.45 0.89 2.57
N ASP A 169 24.05 -0.28 2.29
CA ASP A 169 24.00 -0.96 0.99
C ASP A 169 22.91 -2.06 0.92
N ALA A 170 21.94 -2.06 1.82
CA ALA A 170 20.85 -3.03 1.85
C ALA A 170 19.47 -2.36 1.77
N ILE A 171 18.52 -3.07 1.14
CA ILE A 171 17.09 -2.75 1.21
C ILE A 171 16.32 -4.00 1.65
N ASP A 172 15.51 -3.86 2.68
CA ASP A 172 14.58 -4.86 3.18
C ASP A 172 13.14 -4.39 2.98
N VAL A 173 12.25 -5.27 2.53
CA VAL A 173 10.83 -4.93 2.29
C VAL A 173 9.96 -5.87 3.09
N ARG A 174 9.04 -5.28 3.85
CA ARG A 174 8.18 -5.96 4.80
C ARG A 174 6.73 -5.57 4.53
N PRO A 175 5.92 -6.46 3.95
CA PRO A 175 4.48 -6.29 3.95
C PRO A 175 3.94 -6.56 5.37
N ASP A 176 3.01 -5.73 5.83
CA ASP A 176 2.27 -5.92 7.07
C ASP A 176 0.77 -5.79 6.82
N VAL A 177 -0.02 -6.62 7.52
CA VAL A 177 -1.48 -6.60 7.44
C VAL A 177 -1.98 -6.04 8.76
N VAL A 178 -2.69 -4.92 8.71
CA VAL A 178 -3.26 -4.32 9.92
C VAL A 178 -4.42 -5.21 10.35
N ALA A 179 -4.33 -5.76 11.56
CA ALA A 179 -5.30 -6.71 12.12
C ALA A 179 -6.50 -6.02 12.78
#